data_AF-A0A7W4BUY5-F1
#
_entry.id   AF-A0A7W4BUY5-F1
#
_cell.length_a   1.000
_cell.length_b   1.000
_cell.length_c   1.000
_cell.angle_alpha   90.00
_cell.angle_beta   90.00
_cell.angle_gamma   90.00
#
_symmetry.space_group_name_H-M   'P 1'
#
loop_
_entity.id
_entity.type
_entity.pdbx_description
1 polymer ?
#
loop_
_entity_poly.entity_id
_entity_poly.type
_entity_poly.pdbx_seq_one_letter_code
_entity_poly.pdbx_strand_id
1 'polypeptide(L)'
;MSITHEQVASTLNDLKCRTNFNIKNVTEYMLPELKEPVYLHVEGKTPLLIIRPAFEVFSTELATIDGVHAKYDYYHNAQMTRFPTRQNKGLNEIHYGLAFRFDTTDAIKLFINRLIEIVKG
;
A
#
# COMPACT_ATOMS: atom_id res chain seq x y z
N MET A 1 7.59 16.50 9.45
CA MET A 1 6.35 15.98 10.06
C MET A 1 5.99 14.71 9.31
N SER A 2 5.65 13.62 10.00
CA SER A 2 5.16 12.41 9.33
C SER A 2 3.70 12.61 8.93
N ILE A 3 3.32 12.13 7.74
CA ILE A 3 1.93 12.18 7.28
C ILE A 3 1.00 11.37 8.20
N THR A 4 -0.24 11.83 8.37
CA THR A 4 -1.25 11.14 9.16
C THR A 4 -2.06 10.15 8.31
N HIS A 5 -2.72 9.19 8.97
CA HIS A 5 -3.64 8.27 8.31
C HIS A 5 -4.75 9.00 7.55
N GLU A 6 -5.32 10.04 8.15
CA GLU A 6 -6.39 10.85 7.54
C GLU A 6 -5.92 11.55 6.27
N GLN A 7 -4.70 12.08 6.25
CA GLN A 7 -4.11 12.69 5.06
C GLN A 7 -3.90 11.67 3.94
N VAL A 8 -3.46 10.44 4.27
CA VAL A 8 -3.34 9.36 3.28
C VAL A 8 -4.71 8.97 2.73
N ALA A 9 -5.69 8.73 3.60
CA ALA A 9 -7.04 8.37 3.22
C ALA A 9 -7.71 9.44 2.34
N SER A 10 -7.59 10.72 2.71
CA SER A 10 -8.09 11.84 1.90
C SER A 10 -7.44 11.87 0.53
N THR A 11 -6.11 11.71 0.46
CA THR A 11 -5.37 11.71 -0.81
C THR A 11 -5.82 10.57 -1.73
N LEU A 12 -6.03 9.37 -1.18
CA LEU A 12 -6.54 8.22 -1.95
C LEU A 12 -7.95 8.47 -2.49
N ASN A 13 -8.83 9.07 -1.69
CA ASN A 13 -10.17 9.45 -2.11
C ASN A 13 -10.14 10.50 -3.23
N ASP A 14 -9.27 11.51 -3.13
CA ASP A 14 -9.08 12.55 -4.15
C ASP A 14 -8.59 11.96 -5.48
N LEU A 15 -7.76 10.91 -5.40
CA LEU A 15 -7.29 10.13 -6.56
C LEU A 15 -8.35 9.12 -7.06
N LYS A 16 -9.58 9.19 -6.56
CA LYS A 16 -10.71 8.32 -6.91
C LYS A 16 -10.45 6.84 -6.60
N CYS A 17 -9.56 6.53 -5.66
CA CYS A 17 -9.40 5.18 -5.16
C CYS A 17 -10.63 4.82 -4.33
N ARG A 18 -11.34 3.74 -4.68
CA ARG A 18 -12.59 3.37 -4.02
C ARG A 18 -12.31 2.52 -2.79
N THR A 19 -12.89 2.88 -1.66
CA THR A 19 -12.81 2.05 -0.44
C THR A 19 -13.78 0.87 -0.56
N ASN A 20 -13.31 -0.36 -0.34
CA ASN A 20 -14.17 -1.54 -0.30
C ASN A 20 -14.61 -1.89 1.13
N PHE A 21 -13.67 -1.95 2.07
CA PHE A 21 -13.94 -2.24 3.48
C PHE A 21 -12.84 -1.72 4.40
N ASN A 22 -13.17 -1.55 5.68
CA ASN A 22 -12.24 -1.31 6.77
C ASN A 22 -12.43 -2.38 7.85
N ILE A 23 -11.38 -3.17 8.12
CA ILE A 23 -11.40 -4.24 9.12
C ILE A 23 -10.10 -4.17 9.93
N LYS A 24 -10.21 -4.09 11.26
CA LYS A 24 -9.07 -4.14 12.20
C LYS A 24 -7.92 -3.19 11.81
N ASN A 25 -8.24 -1.94 11.49
CA ASN A 25 -7.29 -0.90 11.08
C ASN A 25 -6.61 -1.12 9.73
N VAL A 26 -7.08 -2.08 8.93
CA VAL A 26 -6.69 -2.26 7.53
C VAL A 26 -7.86 -1.79 6.67
N THR A 27 -7.60 -0.80 5.82
CA THR A 27 -8.57 -0.29 4.84
C THR A 27 -8.17 -0.75 3.46
N GLU A 28 -9.08 -1.41 2.75
CA GLU A 28 -8.89 -1.79 1.34
C GLU A 28 -9.33 -0.66 0.42
N TYR A 29 -8.43 -0.25 -0.47
CA TYR A 29 -8.68 0.67 -1.56
C TYR A 29 -8.49 -0.04 -2.91
N MET A 30 -9.29 0.33 -3.90
CA MET A 30 -9.10 -0.09 -5.29
C MET A 30 -8.61 1.10 -6.11
N LEU A 31 -7.54 0.92 -6.88
CA LEU A 31 -7.06 1.95 -7.80
C LEU A 31 -8.16 2.35 -8.80
N PRO A 32 -8.22 3.62 -9.21
CA PRO A 32 -9.26 4.12 -10.10
C PRO A 32 -9.24 3.38 -11.43
N GLU A 33 -10.41 2.91 -11.87
CA GLU A 33 -10.61 2.23 -13.15
C GLU A 33 -9.80 0.93 -13.33
N LEU A 34 -9.15 0.45 -12.25
CA LEU A 34 -8.29 -0.72 -12.24
C LEU A 34 -8.79 -1.72 -11.19
N LYS A 35 -8.63 -3.02 -11.46
CA LYS A 35 -8.92 -4.08 -10.49
C LYS A 35 -7.71 -4.36 -9.58
N GLU A 36 -7.01 -3.30 -9.20
CA GLU A 36 -5.79 -3.35 -8.39
C GLU A 36 -6.07 -2.92 -6.93
N PRO A 37 -5.95 -3.83 -5.95
CA PRO A 37 -6.12 -3.50 -4.54
C PRO A 37 -4.84 -2.92 -3.92
N VAL A 38 -5.02 -1.91 -3.08
CA VAL A 38 -3.99 -1.32 -2.19
C VAL A 38 -4.57 -1.29 -0.78
N TYR A 39 -3.78 -1.69 0.20
CA TYR A 39 -4.20 -1.62 1.60
C TYR A 39 -3.55 -0.45 2.31
N LEU A 40 -4.32 0.26 3.13
CA LEU A 40 -3.82 1.24 4.08
C LEU A 40 -3.91 0.66 5.48
N HIS A 41 -2.79 0.59 6.18
CA HIS A 41 -2.73 0.14 7.57
C HIS A 41 -1.89 1.10 8.42
N VAL A 42 -2.28 1.30 9.68
CA VAL A 42 -1.49 2.07 10.65
C VAL A 42 -0.72 1.11 11.53
N GLU A 43 0.59 1.05 11.36
CA GLU A 43 1.47 0.31 12.25
C GLU A 43 2.02 1.26 13.33
N GLY A 44 1.55 1.09 14.57
CA GLY A 44 1.86 2.01 15.66
C GLY A 44 1.27 3.40 15.42
N LYS A 45 2.09 4.32 14.89
CA LYS A 45 1.69 5.69 14.50
C LYS A 45 1.99 6.02 13.05
N THR A 46 2.51 5.06 12.29
CA THR A 46 2.96 5.29 10.92
C THR A 46 1.95 4.68 9.94
N PRO A 47 1.31 5.50 9.08
CA PRO A 47 0.49 4.96 8.00
C PRO A 47 1.39 4.31 6.95
N LEU A 48 1.00 3.12 6.53
CA LEU A 48 1.66 2.33 5.50
C LEU A 48 0.67 2.06 4.37
N LEU A 49 1.09 2.26 3.12
CA LEU A 49 0.42 1.69 1.96
C LEU A 49 1.08 0.39 1.60
N ILE A 50 0.28 -0.66 1.41
CA ILE A 50 0.73 -1.98 1.06
C ILE A 50 0.17 -2.37 -0.30
N ILE A 51 1.06 -2.73 -1.23
CA ILE A 51 0.72 -3.17 -2.58
C ILE A 51 1.06 -4.66 -2.78
N ARG A 52 0.56 -5.25 -3.86
CA ARG A 52 0.79 -6.66 -4.17
C ARG A 52 2.29 -6.98 -4.32
N PRO A 53 2.74 -8.17 -3.86
CA PRO A 53 4.11 -8.63 -4.06
C PRO A 53 4.56 -8.70 -5.53
N ALA A 54 3.63 -8.82 -6.48
CA ALA A 54 3.93 -8.83 -7.90
C ALA A 54 4.66 -7.56 -8.38
N PHE A 55 4.55 -6.44 -7.65
CA PHE A 55 5.26 -5.19 -7.97
C PHE A 55 6.66 -5.11 -7.36
N GLU A 56 7.21 -6.19 -6.81
CA GLU A 56 8.53 -6.18 -6.18
C GLU A 56 9.63 -5.72 -7.13
N VAL A 57 9.52 -6.09 -8.40
CA VAL A 57 10.44 -5.64 -9.47
C VAL A 57 10.45 -4.13 -9.65
N PHE A 58 9.35 -3.45 -9.30
CA PHE A 58 9.21 -1.98 -9.34
C PHE A 58 9.44 -1.32 -7.97
N SER A 59 9.69 -2.09 -6.91
CA SER A 59 9.83 -1.55 -5.55
C SER A 59 10.95 -0.53 -5.44
N THR A 60 12.11 -0.83 -6.07
CA THR A 60 13.26 0.09 -6.10
C THR A 60 12.91 1.37 -6.84
N GLU A 61 12.21 1.27 -7.97
CA GLU A 61 11.77 2.42 -8.75
C GLU A 61 10.78 3.29 -7.96
N LEU A 62 9.77 2.69 -7.34
CA LEU A 62 8.81 3.39 -6.51
C LEU A 62 9.47 4.07 -5.30
N ALA A 63 10.52 3.47 -4.73
CA ALA A 63 11.30 4.03 -3.64
C ALA A 63 12.24 5.18 -4.07
N THR A 64 12.44 5.41 -5.38
CA THR A 64 13.18 6.60 -5.87
C THR A 64 12.34 7.87 -5.85
N ILE A 65 11.02 7.75 -5.68
CA ILE A 65 10.12 8.90 -5.56
C ILE A 65 10.45 9.62 -4.24
N ASP A 66 10.70 10.92 -4.32
CA ASP A 66 11.05 11.71 -3.15
C ASP A 66 9.96 11.64 -2.07
N GLY A 67 10.37 11.37 -0.84
CA GLY A 67 9.48 11.14 0.30
C GLY A 67 8.77 9.79 0.33
N VAL A 68 9.10 8.83 -0.54
CA VAL A 68 8.63 7.44 -0.48
C VAL A 68 9.71 6.55 0.12
N HIS A 69 9.34 5.73 1.11
CA HIS A 69 10.27 4.78 1.72
C HIS A 69 9.67 3.38 1.73
N ALA A 70 10.28 2.47 0.98
CA ALA A 70 9.93 1.06 1.02
C ALA A 70 10.41 0.40 2.33
N LYS A 71 9.60 -0.50 2.89
CA LYS A 71 10.07 -1.47 3.88
C LYS A 71 10.78 -2.60 3.16
N TYR A 72 11.94 -3.00 3.71
CA TYR A 72 12.78 -4.05 3.14
C TYR A 72 12.11 -5.43 3.18
N ASP A 73 11.46 -5.77 4.30
CA ASP A 73 10.77 -7.05 4.47
C ASP A 73 9.31 -6.99 4.01
N TYR A 74 8.79 -8.16 3.61
CA TYR A 74 7.37 -8.30 3.34
C TYR A 74 6.52 -7.99 4.56
N TYR A 75 5.49 -7.20 4.34
CA TYR A 75 4.48 -6.89 5.34
C TYR A 75 3.44 -8.00 5.38
N HIS A 76 3.14 -8.54 6.56
CA HIS A 76 2.21 -9.65 6.72
C HIS A 76 0.99 -9.23 7.54
N ASN A 77 -0.22 -9.47 7.02
CA ASN A 77 -1.46 -9.15 7.72
C ASN A 77 -2.63 -9.97 7.18
N ALA A 78 -3.35 -10.69 8.06
CA ALA A 78 -4.45 -11.58 7.69
C ALA A 78 -5.64 -10.88 7.01
N GLN A 79 -5.78 -9.56 7.12
CA GLN A 79 -6.89 -8.81 6.50
C GLN A 79 -6.60 -8.40 5.04
N MET A 80 -5.40 -8.64 4.52
CA MET A 80 -5.04 -8.34 3.13
C MET A 80 -5.48 -9.46 2.17
N THR A 81 -6.75 -9.84 2.21
CA THR A 81 -7.28 -11.08 1.63
C THR A 81 -7.20 -11.16 0.10
N ARG A 82 -6.97 -10.04 -0.60
CA ARG A 82 -6.71 -10.00 -2.05
C ARG A 82 -5.28 -10.36 -2.44
N PHE A 83 -4.35 -10.39 -1.47
CA PHE A 83 -2.94 -10.65 -1.73
C PHE A 83 -2.64 -12.15 -1.60
N PRO A 84 -1.57 -12.68 -2.23
CA PRO A 84 -1.17 -14.06 -2.03
C PRO A 84 -0.75 -14.30 -0.56
N THR A 85 -0.80 -15.55 -0.14
CA THR A 85 -0.30 -16.01 1.17
C THR A 85 1.11 -16.58 1.04
N ARG A 86 1.85 -16.54 2.15
CA ARG A 86 3.17 -17.16 2.28
C ARG A 86 3.38 -17.59 3.73
N GLN A 87 4.18 -18.64 3.96
CA GLN A 87 4.64 -19.01 5.29
C GLN A 87 5.52 -17.91 5.91
N ASN A 88 5.13 -17.43 7.10
CA ASN A 88 5.86 -16.41 7.85
C ASN A 88 6.22 -16.92 9.25
N LYS A 89 7.45 -17.41 9.43
CA LYS A 89 8.08 -17.92 10.68
C LYS A 89 7.31 -19.02 11.45
N GLY A 90 6.07 -19.33 11.07
CA GLY A 90 5.22 -20.38 11.63
C GLY A 90 4.63 -21.29 10.56
N LEU A 91 3.76 -22.21 10.99
CA LEU A 91 3.18 -23.26 10.12
C LEU A 91 2.08 -22.72 9.18
N ASN A 92 1.39 -21.66 9.59
CA ASN A 92 0.27 -21.09 8.83
C ASN A 92 0.75 -20.02 7.86
N GLU A 93 0.16 -20.01 6.66
CA GLU A 93 0.40 -18.94 5.72
C GLU A 93 -0.41 -17.69 6.08
N ILE A 94 0.17 -16.52 5.80
CA ILE A 94 -0.46 -15.22 6.04
C ILE A 94 -0.32 -14.40 4.76
N HIS A 95 -1.34 -13.59 4.44
CA HIS A 95 -1.27 -12.67 3.32
C HIS A 95 -0.10 -11.70 3.49
N TYR A 96 0.60 -11.42 2.39
CA TYR A 96 1.78 -10.58 2.40
C TYR A 96 1.82 -9.58 1.25
N GLY A 97 2.53 -8.46 1.45
CA GLY A 97 2.65 -7.37 0.49
C GLY A 97 3.89 -6.53 0.71
N LEU A 98 4.07 -5.54 -0.15
CA LEU A 98 5.18 -4.58 -0.09
C LEU A 98 4.68 -3.30 0.58
N ALA A 99 5.26 -2.93 1.71
CA ALA A 99 4.82 -1.77 2.48
C ALA A 99 5.68 -0.53 2.19
N PHE A 100 5.02 0.61 2.08
CA PHE A 100 5.62 1.92 1.83
C PHE A 100 5.12 2.91 2.86
N ARG A 101 6.03 3.73 3.40
CA ARG A 101 5.70 4.91 4.21
C ARG A 101 6.00 6.17 3.41
N PHE A 102 5.35 7.27 3.77
CA PHE A 102 5.41 8.52 3.02
C PHE A 102 5.71 9.69 3.96
N ASP A 103 6.44 10.67 3.46
CA ASP A 103 6.71 11.91 4.18
C ASP A 103 5.65 12.98 3.92
N THR A 104 5.07 13.01 2.71
CA THR A 104 4.15 14.05 2.26
C THR A 104 2.96 13.49 1.47
N THR A 105 1.90 14.28 1.33
CA THR A 105 0.74 13.94 0.49
C THR A 105 1.10 13.88 -0.98
N ASP A 106 2.07 14.70 -1.42
CA ASP A 106 2.50 14.73 -2.82
C ASP A 106 3.29 13.46 -3.18
N ALA A 107 4.09 12.93 -2.25
CA ALA A 107 4.74 11.63 -2.42
C ALA A 107 3.71 10.51 -2.65
N ILE A 108 2.57 10.53 -1.95
CA ILE A 108 1.47 9.56 -2.14
C ILE A 108 0.84 9.72 -3.52
N LYS A 109 0.58 10.95 -3.95
CA LYS A 109 0.00 11.20 -5.29
C LYS A 109 0.92 10.69 -6.39
N LEU A 110 2.21 11.01 -6.31
CA LEU A 110 3.22 10.55 -7.26
C LEU A 110 3.31 9.02 -7.26
N PHE A 111 3.34 8.41 -6.08
CA PHE A 111 3.38 6.94 -5.93
C PHE A 111 2.17 6.26 -6.55
N ILE A 112 0.95 6.71 -6.24
CA ILE A 112 -0.28 6.11 -6.77
C ILE A 112 -0.38 6.31 -8.29
N ASN A 113 -0.06 7.48 -8.81
CA ASN A 113 -0.04 7.73 -10.25
C ASN A 113 0.96 6.82 -10.95
N ARG A 114 2.18 6.69 -10.39
CA ARG A 114 3.20 5.81 -10.94
C ARG A 114 2.77 4.34 -10.91
N LEU A 115 2.14 3.91 -9.82
CA LEU A 115 1.59 2.56 -9.70
C LEU A 115 0.48 2.30 -10.75
N ILE A 116 -0.41 3.28 -10.99
CA ILE A 116 -1.44 3.19 -12.03
C ILE A 116 -0.82 3.02 -13.42
N GLU A 117 0.25 3.76 -13.73
CA GLU A 117 0.99 3.61 -14.99
C GLU A 117 1.57 2.20 -15.13
N ILE A 118 2.27 1.71 -14.09
CA ILE A 118 2.83 0.36 -14.06
C ILE A 118 1.75 -0.72 -14.27
N VAL A 119 0.57 -0.56 -13.70
CA VAL A 119 -0.55 -1.50 -13.85
C VAL A 119 -1.14 -1.48 -15.25
N LYS A 120 -1.12 -0.31 -15.92
CA LYS A 120 -1.67 -0.16 -17.28
C LYS A 120 -0.74 -0.73 -18.36
N GLY A 121 0.57 -0.80 -18.09
CA GLY A 121 1.58 -1.26 -19.05
C GLY A 121 2.09 -0.11 -19.91
#